data_AF-A0A376Y2X9-F1
#
_entry.id   AF-A0A376Y2X9-F1
#
_cell.length_a   1.000
_cell.length_b   1.000
_cell.length_c   1.000
_cell.angle_alpha   90.00
_cell.angle_beta   90.00
_cell.angle_gamma   90.00
#
_symmetry.space_group_name_H-M   'P 1'
#
loop_
_entity.id
_entity.type
_entity.pdbx_description
1 polymer ?
#
loop_
_entity_poly.entity_id
_entity_poly.type
_entity_poly.pdbx_seq_one_letter_code
_entity_poly.pdbx_strand_id
1 'polypeptide(L)'
;MQQLTRDARLDEQADGAGTTLAWKAQKLIRTQYHRPLSTALLARELYCNADYLGRVYRRVFHLTLTEAIHRQRVREAEKLLISEARSLTEVAALCGFNDVGYFRQIFRKHTGLTPAAWKRRYSKEHINS
;
A
#
# COMPACT_ATOMS: atom_id res chain seq x y z
N MET A 1 29.97 22.42 8.46
CA MET A 1 29.18 22.04 7.27
C MET A 1 29.11 20.52 7.24
N GLN A 2 27.99 19.94 7.65
CA GLN A 2 27.84 18.50 7.86
C GLN A 2 27.76 17.73 6.54
N GLN A 3 28.70 16.80 6.40
CA GLN A 3 28.64 15.49 5.72
C GLN A 3 27.46 15.23 4.77
N LEU A 4 27.71 15.35 3.46
CA LEU A 4 27.04 14.56 2.43
C LEU A 4 28.10 13.74 1.70
N THR A 5 27.72 12.56 1.21
CA THR A 5 28.48 11.62 0.36
C THR A 5 29.51 10.70 1.04
N ARG A 6 29.02 9.80 1.90
CA ARG A 6 29.70 8.51 2.18
C ARG A 6 28.89 7.28 1.74
N ASP A 7 27.63 7.43 1.35
CA ASP A 7 26.70 6.30 1.13
C ASP A 7 26.82 5.59 -0.23
N ALA A 8 27.58 6.12 -1.18
CA ALA A 8 27.65 5.57 -2.54
C ALA A 8 28.52 4.30 -2.68
N ARG A 9 29.33 3.93 -1.67
CA ARG A 9 30.26 2.79 -1.73
C ARG A 9 29.73 1.47 -1.12
N LEU A 10 28.50 1.46 -0.58
CA LEU A 10 27.88 0.24 -0.03
C LEU A 10 26.92 -0.46 -1.02
N ASP A 11 26.65 0.15 -2.19
CA ASP A 11 25.57 -0.29 -3.08
C ASP A 11 25.96 -1.46 -4.02
N GLU A 12 27.24 -1.83 -4.17
CA GLU A 12 27.67 -2.89 -5.11
C GLU A 12 27.60 -4.33 -4.54
N GLN A 13 27.60 -4.52 -3.22
CA GLN A 13 27.38 -5.84 -2.58
C GLN A 13 25.91 -6.07 -2.18
N ALA A 14 25.04 -5.07 -2.41
CA ALA A 14 23.72 -4.96 -1.81
C ALA A 14 22.58 -5.58 -2.63
N ASP A 15 22.82 -6.14 -3.81
CA ASP A 15 21.72 -6.54 -4.70
C ASP A 15 20.88 -7.70 -4.13
N GLY A 16 21.50 -8.65 -3.43
CA GLY A 16 20.78 -9.72 -2.72
C GLY A 16 20.09 -9.23 -1.43
N ALA A 17 20.79 -8.43 -0.63
CA ALA A 17 20.28 -7.94 0.67
C ALA A 17 19.16 -6.90 0.50
N GLY A 18 19.33 -5.96 -0.42
CA GLY A 18 18.33 -4.95 -0.78
C GLY A 18 17.07 -5.57 -1.37
N THR A 19 17.24 -6.58 -2.23
CA THR A 19 16.11 -7.37 -2.75
C THR A 19 15.36 -8.07 -1.61
N THR A 20 16.08 -8.73 -0.71
CA THR A 20 15.48 -9.38 0.48
C THR A 20 14.70 -8.38 1.34
N LEU A 21 15.24 -7.18 1.58
CA LEU A 21 14.55 -6.11 2.33
C LEU A 21 13.27 -5.65 1.62
N ALA A 22 13.32 -5.46 0.30
CA ALA A 22 12.14 -5.08 -0.47
C ALA A 22 11.03 -6.14 -0.36
N TRP A 23 11.37 -7.43 -0.47
CA TRP A 23 10.41 -8.51 -0.31
C TRP A 23 9.84 -8.61 1.11
N LYS A 24 10.66 -8.37 2.14
CA LYS A 24 10.19 -8.29 3.53
C LYS A 24 9.20 -7.13 3.71
N ALA A 25 9.49 -5.95 3.17
CA ALA A 25 8.57 -4.82 3.19
C ALA A 25 7.25 -5.14 2.47
N GLN A 26 7.31 -5.78 1.29
CA GLN A 26 6.12 -6.19 0.56
C GLN A 26 5.27 -7.20 1.35
N LYS A 27 5.91 -8.13 2.08
CA LYS A 27 5.22 -9.06 2.98
C LYS A 27 4.49 -8.31 4.09
N LEU A 28 5.17 -7.38 4.77
CA LEU A 28 4.56 -6.56 5.83
C LEU A 28 3.35 -5.79 5.30
N ILE A 29 3.48 -5.11 4.16
CA ILE A 29 2.39 -4.38 3.51
C ILE A 29 1.18 -5.30 3.26
N ARG A 30 1.40 -6.51 2.72
CA ARG A 30 0.31 -7.47 2.46
C ARG A 30 -0.40 -7.93 3.73
N THR A 31 0.31 -8.06 4.84
CA THR A 31 -0.26 -8.58 6.10
C THR A 31 -0.82 -7.50 7.02
N GLN A 32 -0.31 -6.26 6.92
CA GLN A 32 -0.57 -5.19 7.89
C GLN A 32 -1.16 -3.93 7.25
N TYR A 33 -1.60 -3.97 5.99
CA TYR A 33 -2.16 -2.80 5.28
C TYR A 33 -3.26 -2.05 6.05
N HIS A 34 -4.03 -2.75 6.88
CA HIS A 34 -5.13 -2.20 7.69
C HIS A 34 -4.66 -1.31 8.85
N ARG A 35 -3.38 -1.39 9.23
CA ARG A 35 -2.79 -0.57 10.29
C ARG A 35 -2.29 0.76 9.75
N PRO A 36 -2.01 1.75 10.62
CA PRO A 36 -1.27 2.95 10.23
C PRO A 36 0.14 2.56 9.77
N LEU A 37 0.31 2.34 8.46
CA LEU A 37 1.60 2.04 7.84
C LEU A 37 2.18 3.29 7.20
N SER A 38 3.50 3.45 7.36
CA SER A 38 4.28 4.47 6.68
C SER A 38 5.65 3.91 6.33
N THR A 39 6.33 4.54 5.38
CA THR A 39 7.71 4.19 5.01
C THR A 39 8.64 4.19 6.24
N ALA A 40 8.48 5.17 7.15
CA ALA A 40 9.28 5.26 8.36
C ALA A 40 9.04 4.09 9.33
N LEU A 41 7.79 3.65 9.48
CA LEU A 41 7.44 2.50 10.32
C LEU A 41 8.01 1.21 9.75
N LEU A 42 7.85 0.97 8.44
CA LEU A 42 8.41 -0.21 7.78
C LEU A 42 9.94 -0.24 7.86
N ALA A 43 10.60 0.91 7.70
CA ALA A 43 12.04 1.02 7.83
C ALA A 43 12.51 0.70 9.26
N ARG A 44 11.78 1.19 10.27
CA ARG A 44 12.07 0.88 11.68
C ARG A 44 11.90 -0.61 11.99
N GLU A 45 10.82 -1.24 11.51
CA GLU A 45 10.58 -2.68 11.70
C GLU A 45 11.60 -3.57 11.01
N LEU A 46 12.17 -3.09 9.89
CA LEU A 46 13.20 -3.79 9.13
C LEU A 46 14.62 -3.38 9.53
N TYR A 47 14.78 -2.57 10.59
CA TYR A 47 16.06 -2.08 11.10
C TYR A 47 16.93 -1.41 10.03
N CYS A 48 16.33 -0.59 9.17
CA CYS A 48 17.03 0.09 8.08
C CYS A 48 16.63 1.57 7.96
N ASN A 49 17.39 2.32 7.16
CA ASN A 49 17.07 3.71 6.84
C ASN A 49 15.87 3.78 5.87
N ALA A 50 14.99 4.77 6.07
CA ALA A 50 13.77 4.95 5.28
C ALA A 50 14.04 5.29 3.80
N ASP A 51 15.03 6.11 3.52
CA ASP A 51 15.43 6.46 2.16
C ASP A 51 16.07 5.28 1.45
N TYR A 52 16.93 4.53 2.16
CA TYR A 52 17.49 3.28 1.64
C TYR A 52 16.38 2.28 1.31
N LEU A 53 15.43 2.04 2.23
CA LEU A 53 14.30 1.14 1.99
C LEU A 53 13.47 1.59 0.79
N GLY A 54 13.17 2.90 0.70
CA GLY A 54 12.47 3.48 -0.43
C GLY A 54 13.18 3.26 -1.76
N ARG A 55 14.52 3.46 -1.80
CA ARG A 55 15.35 3.25 -2.99
C ARG A 55 15.33 1.79 -3.45
N VAL A 56 15.64 0.84 -2.55
CA VAL A 56 15.70 -0.59 -2.91
C VAL A 56 14.31 -1.13 -3.27
N TYR A 57 13.28 -0.69 -2.56
CA TYR A 57 11.91 -1.10 -2.86
C TYR A 57 11.45 -0.62 -4.24
N ARG A 58 11.74 0.64 -4.57
CA ARG A 58 11.43 1.20 -5.91
C ARG A 58 12.23 0.52 -7.01
N ARG A 59 13.47 0.12 -6.76
CA ARG A 59 14.29 -0.63 -7.73
C ARG A 59 13.68 -2.00 -8.03
N VAL A 60 13.21 -2.71 -7.01
CA VAL A 60 12.70 -4.09 -7.12
C VAL A 60 11.26 -4.15 -7.64
N PHE A 61 10.38 -3.28 -7.16
CA PHE A 61 8.95 -3.32 -7.49
C PHE A 61 8.49 -2.22 -8.45
N HIS A 62 9.38 -1.31 -8.85
CA HIS A 62 9.09 -0.16 -9.74
C HIS A 62 7.98 0.76 -9.21
N LEU A 63 7.74 0.78 -7.90
CA LEU A 63 6.71 1.58 -7.25
C LEU A 63 7.17 2.02 -5.86
N THR A 64 6.60 3.13 -5.36
CA THR A 64 6.92 3.62 -4.01
C THR A 64 6.25 2.76 -2.93
N LEU A 65 6.79 2.73 -1.72
CA LEU A 65 6.14 2.05 -0.59
C LEU A 65 4.73 2.58 -0.33
N THR A 66 4.53 3.90 -0.45
CA THR A 66 3.21 4.52 -0.32
C THR A 66 2.26 4.04 -1.41
N GLU A 67 2.68 3.96 -2.67
CA GLU A 67 1.88 3.38 -3.75
C GLU A 67 1.54 1.91 -3.48
N ALA A 68 2.50 1.14 -2.95
CA ALA A 68 2.29 -0.27 -2.60
C ALA A 68 1.21 -0.45 -1.53
N ILE A 69 1.29 0.35 -0.47
CA ILE A 69 0.31 0.38 0.62
C ILE A 69 -1.06 0.72 0.04
N HIS A 70 -1.17 1.82 -0.72
CA HIS A 70 -2.44 2.23 -1.32
C HIS A 70 -3.01 1.17 -2.25
N ARG A 71 -2.19 0.58 -3.12
CA ARG A 71 -2.61 -0.48 -4.04
C ARG A 71 -3.12 -1.70 -3.29
N GLN A 72 -2.44 -2.12 -2.22
CA GLN A 72 -2.88 -3.25 -1.41
C GLN A 72 -4.21 -2.93 -0.70
N ARG A 73 -4.34 -1.73 -0.11
CA ARG A 73 -5.59 -1.29 0.55
C ARG A 73 -6.77 -1.22 -0.42
N VAL A 74 -6.56 -0.67 -1.63
CA VAL A 74 -7.61 -0.61 -2.66
C VAL A 74 -8.01 -2.00 -3.11
N ARG A 75 -7.06 -2.91 -3.32
CA ARG A 75 -7.36 -4.29 -3.71
C ARG A 75 -8.25 -5.01 -2.69
N GLU A 76 -8.03 -4.80 -1.40
CA GLU A 76 -8.89 -5.39 -0.36
C GLU A 76 -10.24 -4.66 -0.29
N ALA A 77 -10.28 -3.34 -0.47
CA ALA A 77 -11.52 -2.58 -0.55
C ALA A 77 -12.42 -3.03 -1.71
N GLU A 78 -11.85 -3.34 -2.88
CA GLU A 78 -12.59 -3.86 -4.04
C GLU A 78 -13.37 -5.12 -3.68
N LYS A 79 -12.76 -6.04 -2.92
CA LYS A 79 -13.40 -7.28 -2.44
C LYS A 79 -14.49 -6.98 -1.41
N LEU A 80 -14.19 -6.16 -0.41
CA LEU A 80 -15.13 -5.83 0.65
C LEU A 80 -16.39 -5.12 0.13
N LEU A 81 -16.25 -4.29 -0.91
CA LEU A 81 -17.37 -3.58 -1.53
C LEU A 81 -18.34 -4.51 -2.27
N ILE A 82 -17.85 -5.64 -2.80
CA ILE A 82 -18.66 -6.59 -3.56
C ILE A 82 -19.23 -7.71 -2.69
N SER A 83 -18.50 -8.14 -1.65
CA SER A 83 -18.86 -9.32 -0.86
C SER A 83 -19.79 -9.01 0.31
N GLU A 84 -19.88 -7.74 0.76
CA GLU A 84 -20.56 -7.42 2.01
C GLU A 84 -21.48 -6.19 1.92
N ALA A 85 -22.56 -6.22 2.70
CA ALA A 85 -23.45 -5.09 2.93
C ALA A 85 -22.85 -4.06 3.90
N ARG A 86 -21.54 -3.77 3.76
CA ARG A 86 -20.84 -2.75 4.57
C ARG A 86 -21.04 -1.36 3.98
N SER A 87 -21.07 -0.37 4.86
CA SER A 87 -21.03 1.04 4.51
C SER A 87 -19.64 1.42 3.99
N LEU A 88 -19.57 2.53 3.25
CA LEU A 88 -18.30 3.01 2.70
C LEU A 88 -17.28 3.35 3.79
N THR A 89 -17.76 3.90 4.91
CA THR A 89 -16.94 4.30 6.06
C THR A 89 -16.30 3.08 6.72
N GLU A 90 -17.06 1.99 6.89
CA GLU A 90 -16.54 0.74 7.46
C GLU A 90 -15.49 0.11 6.54
N VAL A 91 -15.73 0.08 5.23
CA VAL A 91 -14.75 -0.44 4.26
C VAL A 91 -13.45 0.37 4.32
N ALA A 92 -13.55 1.71 4.38
CA ALA A 92 -12.38 2.58 4.49
C ALA A 92 -11.58 2.26 5.76
N ALA A 93 -12.24 2.17 6.91
CA ALA A 93 -11.61 1.87 8.20
C ALA A 93 -10.94 0.50 8.20
N LEU A 94 -11.62 -0.55 7.70
CA LEU A 94 -11.06 -1.91 7.60
C LEU A 94 -9.85 -1.99 6.66
N CYS A 95 -9.79 -1.12 5.66
CA CYS A 95 -8.65 -1.01 4.76
C CYS A 95 -7.54 -0.09 5.31
N GLY A 96 -7.68 0.46 6.51
CA GLY A 96 -6.67 1.32 7.14
C GLY A 96 -6.68 2.79 6.69
N PHE A 97 -7.80 3.26 6.14
CA PHE A 97 -8.02 4.68 5.86
C PHE A 97 -8.79 5.34 7.01
N ASN A 98 -8.22 6.42 7.56
CA ASN A 98 -8.88 7.21 8.60
C ASN A 98 -9.79 8.32 8.03
N ASP A 99 -9.64 8.64 6.75
CA ASP A 99 -10.44 9.64 6.05
C ASP A 99 -11.12 9.04 4.81
N VAL A 100 -12.44 9.14 4.76
CA VAL A 100 -13.26 8.58 3.68
C VAL A 100 -13.09 9.40 2.39
N GLY A 101 -12.84 10.71 2.49
CA GLY A 101 -12.58 11.57 1.33
C GLY A 101 -11.31 11.14 0.59
N TYR A 102 -10.22 10.97 1.33
CA TYR A 102 -8.94 10.49 0.85
C TYR A 102 -9.05 9.07 0.29
N PHE A 103 -9.76 8.18 0.98
CA PHE A 103 -10.05 6.84 0.47
C PHE A 103 -10.73 6.89 -0.91
N ARG A 104 -11.76 7.72 -1.10
CA ARG A 104 -12.44 7.87 -2.40
C ARG A 104 -11.48 8.35 -3.49
N GLN A 105 -10.61 9.31 -3.18
CA GLN A 105 -9.62 9.82 -4.13
C GLN A 105 -8.62 8.74 -4.55
N ILE A 106 -8.06 8.02 -3.58
CA ILE A 106 -7.10 6.94 -3.82
C ILE A 106 -7.76 5.78 -4.57
N PHE A 107 -8.96 5.36 -4.15
CA PHE A 107 -9.70 4.30 -4.83
C PHE A 107 -9.97 4.64 -6.29
N ARG A 108 -10.42 5.86 -6.58
CA ARG A 108 -10.65 6.32 -7.96
C ARG A 108 -9.35 6.43 -8.75
N LYS A 109 -8.26 6.92 -8.14
CA LYS A 109 -6.93 6.98 -8.79
C LYS A 109 -6.47 5.60 -9.27
N HIS A 110 -6.73 4.55 -8.48
CA HIS A 110 -6.27 3.20 -8.79
C HIS A 110 -7.22 2.39 -9.67
N THR A 111 -8.54 2.57 -9.54
CA THR A 111 -9.55 1.75 -10.25
C THR A 111 -10.22 2.46 -11.42
N GLY A 112 -10.09 3.78 -11.52
CA GLY A 112 -10.84 4.62 -12.45
C GLY A 112 -12.31 4.85 -12.08
N LEU A 113 -12.82 4.21 -11.02
CA LEU A 113 -14.23 4.28 -10.59
C LEU A 113 -14.34 4.80 -9.16
N THR A 114 -15.49 5.39 -8.82
CA THR A 114 -15.80 5.64 -7.41
C THR A 114 -16.17 4.32 -6.72
N PRO A 115 -15.98 4.18 -5.39
CA PRO A 115 -16.38 2.98 -4.66
C PRO A 115 -17.86 2.58 -4.87
N ALA A 116 -18.76 3.57 -4.96
CA ALA A 116 -20.17 3.33 -5.21
C ALA A 116 -20.44 2.84 -6.65
N ALA A 117 -19.72 3.38 -7.64
CA ALA A 117 -19.79 2.89 -9.01
C ALA A 117 -19.20 1.48 -9.15
N TRP A 118 -18.10 1.19 -8.44
CA TRP A 118 -17.51 -0.15 -8.35
C TRP A 118 -18.52 -1.14 -7.78
N LYS A 119 -19.09 -0.86 -6.60
CA LYS A 119 -20.13 -1.69 -5.98
C LYS A 119 -21.26 -1.95 -6.98
N ARG A 120 -21.94 -0.91 -7.48
CA ARG A 120 -23.04 -1.06 -8.45
C ARG A 120 -22.68 -1.88 -9.70
N ARG A 121 -21.45 -1.75 -10.21
CA ARG A 121 -20.99 -2.44 -11.41
C ARG A 121 -20.78 -3.93 -11.17
N TYR A 122 -20.24 -4.30 -10.02
CA TYR A 122 -19.77 -5.66 -9.73
C TYR A 122 -20.62 -6.41 -8.70
N SER A 123 -21.56 -5.75 -8.02
CA SER A 123 -22.46 -6.35 -7.02
C SER A 123 -23.82 -6.76 -7.59
N LYS A 124 -23.96 -7.01 -8.89
CA LYS A 124 -25.22 -7.47 -9.47
C LYS A 124 -25.42 -8.96 -9.17
N GLU A 125 -26.12 -9.25 -8.08
CA GLU A 125 -27.11 -10.35 -7.92
C GLU A 125 -27.75 -10.28 -6.51
N HIS A 126 -28.75 -9.41 -6.35
CA HIS A 126 -30.04 -9.84 -5.81
C HIS A 126 -31.02 -9.58 -6.96
N ILE A 127 -30.95 -10.43 -7.98
CA ILE A 127 -32.10 -10.59 -8.88
C ILE A 127 -33.17 -11.21 -7.98
N ASN A 128 -34.28 -10.51 -7.82
CA ASN A 128 -35.50 -11.09 -7.26
C ASN A 128 -35.75 -12.46 -7.93
N SER A 129 -35.85 -13.51 -7.14
CA SER A 129 -36.60 -14.72 -7.46
C SER A 129 -37.28 -15.18 -6.18
#